data_AF-A0A7U9XLE1-F1
#
_entry.id   AF-A0A7U9XLE1-F1
#
_cell.length_a   1.000
_cell.length_b   1.000
_cell.length_c   1.000
_cell.angle_alpha   90.00
_cell.angle_beta   90.00
_cell.angle_gamma   90.00
#
_symmetry.space_group_name_H-M   'P 1'
#
loop_
_entity.id
_entity.type
_entity.pdbx_description
1 polymer ?
#
loop_
_entity_poly.entity_id
_entity_poly.type
_entity_poly.pdbx_seq_one_letter_code
_entity_poly.pdbx_strand_id
1 'polypeptide(L)'
;MNCIFQNSLAGLTLQRNAKSRAVNAENPTGEKGKGGMAASHLGPSRKGKPCLRDIQPKETVTLAEIKGPGMINHIWITVDNKTSEAECFVLRDLVLRIYWDDETRPSVESPLGDFFCCGFGRECSVYIV
;
A
#
# COMPACT_ATOMS: atom_id res chain seq x y z
N MET A 1 25.13 14.72 -11.36
CA MET A 1 23.69 14.92 -11.16
C MET A 1 23.33 14.32 -9.80
N ASN A 2 23.30 15.13 -8.74
CA ASN A 2 23.04 14.61 -7.38
C ASN A 2 21.54 14.28 -7.26
N CYS A 3 21.23 12.99 -7.10
CA CYS A 3 19.87 12.55 -6.85
C CYS A 3 19.46 13.02 -5.44
N ILE A 4 18.61 14.03 -5.37
CA ILE A 4 18.09 14.66 -4.13
C ILE A 4 17.28 13.67 -3.27
N PHE A 5 17.01 12.46 -3.78
CA PHE A 5 16.22 11.41 -3.12
C PHE A 5 17.04 10.22 -2.62
N GLN A 6 18.37 10.34 -2.47
CA GLN A 6 19.14 9.26 -1.86
C GLN A 6 18.73 9.03 -0.40
N ASN A 7 18.03 7.93 -0.14
CA ASN A 7 17.75 7.40 1.20
C ASN A 7 19.01 6.71 1.76
N SER A 8 20.07 7.48 1.95
CA SER A 8 21.33 7.03 2.53
C SER A 8 21.64 7.80 3.82
N LEU A 9 22.52 7.25 4.66
CA LEU A 9 22.95 7.89 5.91
C LEU A 9 23.55 9.29 5.65
N ALA A 10 24.34 9.41 4.57
CA ALA A 10 24.94 10.67 4.15
C ALA A 10 23.91 11.74 3.75
N GLY A 11 22.72 11.33 3.32
CA GLY A 11 21.63 12.22 2.93
C GLY A 11 20.65 12.58 4.05
N LEU A 12 20.80 12.01 5.27
CA LEU A 12 19.84 12.23 6.37
C LEU A 12 19.79 13.67 6.85
N THR A 13 20.93 14.37 6.87
CA THR A 13 21.02 15.75 7.36
C THR A 13 20.64 16.77 6.28
N LEU A 14 20.44 16.33 5.03
CA LEU A 14 20.09 17.22 3.93
C LEU A 14 18.60 17.55 3.96
N GLN A 15 18.29 18.85 3.98
CA GLN A 15 16.92 19.32 3.86
C GLN A 15 16.41 19.04 2.45
N ARG A 16 15.32 18.27 2.35
CA ARG A 16 14.65 17.97 1.08
C ARG A 16 13.52 18.98 0.86
N ASN A 17 13.45 19.56 -0.34
CA ASN A 17 12.27 20.33 -0.77
C ASN A 17 11.17 19.38 -1.26
N ALA A 18 10.71 18.50 -0.37
CA ALA A 18 9.68 17.50 -0.63
C ALA A 18 8.58 17.58 0.42
N LYS A 19 7.37 17.15 0.06
CA LYS A 19 6.22 17.14 0.96
C LYS A 19 5.76 15.70 1.17
N SER A 20 5.95 15.16 2.37
CA SER A 20 5.49 13.81 2.70
C SER A 20 3.96 13.72 2.63
N ARG A 21 3.47 12.60 2.11
CA ARG A 21 2.06 12.21 2.05
C ARG A 21 1.94 10.75 2.47
N ALA A 22 0.76 10.38 2.94
CA ALA A 22 0.42 9.00 3.26
C ALA A 22 -0.94 8.70 2.64
N VAL A 23 -1.01 7.58 1.93
CA VAL A 23 -2.23 7.06 1.33
C VAL A 23 -2.71 5.87 2.15
N ASN A 24 -4.02 5.74 2.31
CA ASN A 24 -4.66 4.61 2.98
C ASN A 24 -6.11 4.46 2.48
N ALA A 25 -6.84 3.46 2.98
CA ALA A 25 -8.19 3.12 2.52
C ALA A 25 -9.25 4.24 2.67
N GLU A 26 -9.01 5.23 3.55
CA GLU A 26 -9.88 6.40 3.76
C GLU A 26 -9.38 7.66 3.04
N ASN A 27 -8.13 7.69 2.59
CA ASN A 27 -7.52 8.80 1.86
C ASN A 27 -6.71 8.28 0.66
N PRO A 28 -7.37 7.74 -0.39
CA PRO A 28 -6.72 7.14 -1.55
C PRO A 28 -5.89 8.15 -2.37
N THR A 29 -6.21 9.44 -2.28
CA THR A 29 -5.45 10.51 -2.97
C THR A 29 -4.29 11.07 -2.14
N GLY A 30 -4.21 10.70 -0.85
CA GLY A 30 -3.17 11.17 0.05
C GLY A 30 -3.24 12.66 0.36
N GLU A 31 -4.40 13.31 0.21
CA GLU A 31 -4.56 14.73 0.47
C GLU A 31 -4.23 15.13 1.91
N LYS A 32 -3.67 16.33 2.09
CA LYS A 32 -3.26 16.83 3.42
C LYS A 32 -4.49 16.97 4.33
N GLY A 33 -4.44 16.33 5.50
CA GLY A 33 -5.49 16.43 6.51
C GLY A 33 -6.77 15.65 6.21
N LYS A 34 -6.77 14.80 5.17
CA LYS A 34 -7.94 14.00 4.79
C LYS A 34 -7.97 12.59 5.39
N GLY A 35 -6.89 12.12 6.00
CA GLY A 35 -6.87 10.88 6.76
C GLY A 35 -7.69 11.00 8.06
N GLY A 36 -8.30 9.89 8.48
CA GLY A 36 -9.05 9.79 9.74
C GLY A 36 -10.37 10.57 9.78
N MET A 37 -10.86 11.07 8.63
CA MET A 37 -12.08 11.90 8.58
C MET A 37 -13.38 11.09 8.61
N ALA A 38 -13.33 9.81 8.19
CA ALA A 38 -14.51 8.96 8.23
C ALA A 38 -14.90 8.68 9.70
N ALA A 39 -16.17 8.91 10.04
CA ALA A 39 -16.66 8.64 11.38
C ALA A 39 -16.57 7.15 11.72
N SER A 40 -16.09 6.84 12.92
CA SER A 40 -16.04 5.49 13.45
C SER A 40 -17.13 5.30 14.50
N HIS A 41 -17.66 4.08 14.57
CA HIS A 41 -18.57 3.66 15.65
C HIS A 41 -17.87 3.64 17.03
N LEU A 42 -16.53 3.65 17.07
CA LEU A 42 -15.73 3.71 18.29
C LEU A 42 -15.49 5.15 18.80
N GLY A 43 -16.09 6.14 18.15
CA GLY A 43 -16.02 7.55 18.56
C GLY A 43 -15.14 8.44 17.65
N PRO A 44 -15.15 9.76 17.92
CA PRO A 44 -14.38 10.73 17.15
C PRO A 44 -12.86 10.44 17.22
N SER A 45 -12.14 10.78 16.14
CA SER A 45 -10.69 10.57 15.99
C SER A 45 -10.23 9.11 15.81
N ARG A 46 -11.14 8.15 15.69
CA ARG A 46 -10.84 6.77 15.24
C ARG A 46 -11.12 6.66 13.74
N LYS A 47 -10.28 5.90 13.02
CA LYS A 47 -10.49 5.65 11.57
C LYS A 47 -11.84 4.97 11.33
N GLY A 48 -12.73 5.62 10.59
CA GLY A 48 -14.00 5.03 10.18
C GLY A 48 -13.85 3.96 9.10
N LYS A 49 -12.85 4.10 8.23
CA LYS A 49 -12.52 3.14 7.16
C LYS A 49 -11.03 2.75 7.21
N PRO A 50 -10.64 1.89 8.17
CA PRO A 50 -9.22 1.58 8.41
C PRO A 50 -8.59 0.72 7.31
N CYS A 51 -9.39 -0.11 6.64
CA CYS A 51 -8.99 -1.04 5.60
C CYS A 51 -10.06 -1.11 4.50
N LEU A 52 -9.70 -1.72 3.37
CA LEU A 52 -10.69 -2.23 2.43
C LEU A 52 -11.34 -3.48 3.03
N ARG A 53 -12.62 -3.69 2.72
CA ARG A 53 -13.40 -4.84 3.17
C ARG A 53 -14.04 -5.50 1.96
N ASP A 54 -14.19 -6.81 2.03
CA ASP A 54 -15.04 -7.59 1.13
C ASP A 54 -14.75 -7.38 -0.37
N ILE A 55 -13.47 -7.36 -0.77
CA ILE A 55 -13.08 -7.33 -2.18
C ILE A 55 -13.60 -8.62 -2.83
N GLN A 56 -14.56 -8.48 -3.73
CA GLN A 56 -15.24 -9.61 -4.37
C GLN A 56 -14.34 -10.29 -5.40
N PRO A 57 -14.61 -11.56 -5.76
CA PRO A 57 -13.88 -12.23 -6.84
C PRO A 57 -13.90 -11.41 -8.13
N LYS A 58 -12.72 -11.22 -8.73
CA LYS A 58 -12.48 -10.41 -9.95
C LYS A 58 -12.71 -8.90 -9.80
N GLU A 59 -13.06 -8.42 -8.61
CA GLU A 59 -13.14 -7.00 -8.33
C GLU A 59 -11.74 -6.36 -8.38
N THR A 60 -11.68 -5.14 -8.90
CA THR A 60 -10.48 -4.31 -8.85
C THR A 60 -10.79 -3.05 -8.05
N VAL A 61 -9.99 -2.79 -7.03
CA VAL A 61 -10.14 -1.61 -6.16
C VAL A 61 -8.89 -0.76 -6.23
N THR A 62 -9.06 0.56 -6.36
CA THR A 62 -7.96 1.52 -6.34
C THR A 62 -7.42 1.69 -4.92
N LEU A 63 -6.16 1.32 -4.70
CA LEU A 63 -5.45 1.53 -3.43
C LEU A 63 -4.96 2.97 -3.26
N ALA A 64 -4.45 3.56 -4.35
CA ALA A 64 -3.86 4.88 -4.38
C ALA A 64 -4.07 5.54 -5.74
N GLU A 65 -4.39 6.83 -5.76
CA GLU A 65 -4.54 7.66 -6.96
C GLU A 65 -3.80 8.98 -6.73
N ILE A 66 -2.54 9.05 -7.18
CA ILE A 66 -1.61 10.14 -6.82
C ILE A 66 -1.35 11.00 -8.05
N LYS A 67 -1.65 12.29 -7.94
CA LYS A 67 -1.41 13.27 -9.02
C LYS A 67 -0.10 14.03 -8.82
N GLY A 68 0.59 14.23 -9.93
CA GLY A 68 1.83 15.00 -9.99
C GLY A 68 3.08 14.20 -9.61
N PRO A 69 4.26 14.83 -9.68
CA PRO A 69 5.53 14.13 -9.48
C PRO A 69 5.72 13.72 -8.02
N GLY A 70 6.27 12.53 -7.81
CA GLY A 70 6.53 12.00 -6.49
C GLY A 70 7.37 10.74 -6.52
N MET A 71 7.61 10.19 -5.33
CA MET A 71 8.29 8.91 -5.14
C MET A 71 7.57 8.14 -4.04
N ILE A 72 7.16 6.91 -4.34
CA ILE A 72 6.73 5.96 -3.32
C ILE A 72 7.99 5.42 -2.65
N ASN A 73 8.16 5.70 -1.36
CA ASN A 73 9.34 5.30 -0.59
C ASN A 73 9.07 4.18 0.42
N HIS A 74 7.80 3.90 0.70
CA HIS A 74 7.38 2.90 1.68
C HIS A 74 5.98 2.40 1.35
N ILE A 75 5.83 1.07 1.27
CA ILE A 75 4.55 0.39 1.09
C ILE A 75 4.43 -0.61 2.22
N TRP A 76 3.29 -0.59 2.92
CA TRP A 76 2.95 -1.56 3.95
C TRP A 76 1.51 -2.03 3.73
N ILE A 77 1.33 -3.34 3.66
CA ILE A 77 0.04 -4.00 3.43
C ILE A 77 -0.02 -5.24 4.32
N THR A 78 -1.18 -5.45 4.93
CA THR A 78 -1.55 -6.70 5.63
C THR A 78 -2.88 -7.16 5.08
N VAL A 79 -3.05 -8.47 4.96
CA VAL A 79 -4.28 -9.11 4.49
C VAL A 79 -4.63 -10.26 5.43
N ASP A 80 -5.86 -10.74 5.35
CA ASP A 80 -6.27 -11.95 6.05
C ASP A 80 -5.46 -13.15 5.53
N ASN A 81 -5.15 -14.11 6.41
CA ASN A 81 -4.37 -15.29 6.05
C ASN A 81 -5.14 -16.27 5.15
N LYS A 82 -6.47 -16.28 5.24
CA LYS A 82 -7.38 -17.12 4.46
C LYS A 82 -8.75 -16.46 4.36
N THR A 83 -9.48 -16.70 3.27
CA THR A 83 -10.88 -16.28 3.12
C THR A 83 -11.87 -17.38 3.52
N SER A 84 -11.43 -18.64 3.52
CA SER A 84 -12.13 -19.78 4.13
C SER A 84 -11.13 -20.89 4.49
N GLU A 85 -11.57 -21.97 5.16
CA GLU A 85 -10.70 -23.12 5.42
C GLU A 85 -10.16 -23.77 4.13
N ALA A 86 -10.91 -23.70 3.03
CA ALA A 86 -10.50 -24.22 1.73
C ALA A 86 -9.66 -23.23 0.91
N GLU A 87 -9.80 -21.93 1.19
CA GLU A 87 -9.22 -20.83 0.40
C GLU A 87 -8.14 -20.11 1.21
N CYS A 88 -6.95 -20.72 1.28
CA CYS A 88 -5.81 -20.25 2.07
C CYS A 88 -4.70 -19.57 1.24
N PHE A 89 -5.00 -19.18 0.00
CA PHE A 89 -4.03 -18.63 -0.95
C PHE A 89 -4.17 -17.12 -1.20
N VAL A 90 -4.65 -16.37 -0.21
CA VAL A 90 -4.93 -14.91 -0.32
C VAL A 90 -3.73 -14.12 -0.87
N LEU A 91 -2.51 -14.46 -0.45
CA LEU A 91 -1.28 -13.84 -0.94
C LEU A 91 -0.99 -14.11 -2.42
N ARG A 92 -1.55 -15.19 -2.99
CA ARG A 92 -1.41 -15.56 -4.40
C ARG A 92 -2.59 -15.07 -5.25
N ASP A 93 -3.78 -14.98 -4.66
CA ASP A 93 -5.01 -14.63 -5.38
C ASP A 93 -5.20 -13.12 -5.54
N LEU A 94 -4.63 -12.32 -4.64
CA LEU A 94 -4.60 -10.85 -4.77
C LEU A 94 -3.48 -10.43 -5.71
N VAL A 95 -3.81 -9.68 -6.75
CA VAL A 95 -2.84 -9.12 -7.71
C VAL A 95 -2.67 -7.62 -7.46
N LEU A 96 -1.44 -7.19 -7.18
CA LEU A 96 -1.07 -5.79 -7.11
C LEU A 96 -0.71 -5.28 -8.51
N ARG A 97 -1.34 -4.16 -8.90
CA ARG A 97 -1.03 -3.45 -10.14
C ARG A 97 -0.60 -2.02 -9.85
N ILE A 98 0.47 -1.55 -10.50
CA ILE A 98 0.94 -0.17 -10.41
C ILE A 98 1.11 0.38 -11.82
N TYR A 99 0.57 1.57 -12.02
CA TYR A 99 0.56 2.31 -13.27
C TYR A 99 1.29 3.64 -13.04
N TRP A 100 2.21 4.00 -13.92
CA TRP A 100 2.92 5.27 -13.88
C TRP A 100 2.49 6.16 -15.04
N ASP A 101 2.45 7.48 -14.81
CA ASP A 101 2.25 8.50 -15.85
C ASP A 101 1.07 8.24 -16.80
N ASP A 102 -0.10 7.88 -16.22
CA ASP A 102 -1.36 7.61 -16.91
C ASP A 102 -1.30 6.47 -17.96
N GLU A 103 -0.34 5.56 -17.83
CA GLU A 103 -0.24 4.40 -18.72
C GLU A 103 -1.45 3.46 -18.59
N THR A 104 -1.85 2.84 -19.70
CA THR A 104 -2.99 1.91 -19.74
C THR A 104 -2.61 0.47 -19.39
N ARG A 105 -1.32 0.13 -19.46
CA ARG A 105 -0.79 -1.20 -19.12
C ARG A 105 0.10 -1.06 -17.89
N PRO A 106 -0.09 -1.89 -16.84
CA PRO A 106 0.66 -1.71 -15.62
C PRO A 106 2.16 -1.98 -15.82
N SER A 107 3.01 -1.09 -15.31
CA SER A 107 4.45 -1.30 -15.19
C SER A 107 4.81 -2.36 -14.14
N VAL A 108 3.96 -2.55 -13.13
CA VAL A 108 4.10 -3.61 -12.13
C VAL A 108 2.79 -4.39 -12.07
N GLU A 109 2.84 -5.69 -12.33
CA GLU A 109 1.72 -6.61 -12.13
C GLU A 109 2.26 -7.91 -11.51
N SER A 110 1.88 -8.18 -10.27
CA SER A 110 2.38 -9.35 -9.52
C SER A 110 1.36 -9.78 -8.47
N PRO A 111 1.25 -11.07 -8.15
CA PRO A 111 0.62 -11.51 -6.92
C PRO A 111 1.22 -10.78 -5.71
N LEU A 112 0.37 -10.44 -4.74
CA LEU A 112 0.71 -9.59 -3.61
C LEU A 112 1.85 -10.21 -2.77
N GLY A 113 1.75 -11.51 -2.48
CA GLY A 113 2.77 -12.26 -1.75
C GLY A 113 4.11 -12.23 -2.47
N ASP A 114 4.12 -12.56 -3.76
CA ASP A 114 5.34 -12.57 -4.59
C ASP A 114 6.03 -11.20 -4.60
N PHE A 115 5.26 -10.11 -4.68
CA PHE A 115 5.81 -8.75 -4.64
C PHE A 115 6.57 -8.45 -3.34
N PHE A 116 6.09 -9.02 -2.22
CA PHE A 116 6.71 -8.91 -0.89
C PHE A 116 7.62 -10.11 -0.53
N CYS A 117 8.03 -10.91 -1.51
CA CYS A 117 8.89 -12.09 -1.33
C CYS A 117 8.26 -13.22 -0.47
N CYS A 118 6.95 -13.24 -0.31
CA CYS A 118 6.18 -14.33 0.29
C CYS A 118 5.64 -15.27 -0.81
N GLY A 119 6.51 -16.15 -1.33
CA GLY A 119 6.17 -17.06 -2.41
C GLY A 119 5.18 -18.17 -2.02
N PHE A 120 4.61 -18.84 -3.03
CA PHE A 120 3.68 -19.98 -2.90
C PHE A 120 2.41 -19.69 -2.09
N GLY A 121 2.04 -18.42 -1.93
CA GLY A 121 0.88 -18.02 -1.14
C GLY A 121 1.03 -18.29 0.35
N ARG A 122 2.26 -18.45 0.87
CA ARG A 122 2.50 -18.81 2.28
C ARG A 122 3.17 -17.69 3.04
N GLU A 123 2.72 -17.50 4.27
CA GLU A 123 3.44 -16.70 5.26
C GLU A 123 4.67 -17.44 5.79
N CYS A 124 5.65 -16.68 6.28
CA CYS A 124 6.85 -17.21 6.92
C CYS A 124 6.99 -16.57 8.30
N SER A 125 6.94 -17.39 9.35
CA SER A 125 7.24 -16.92 10.70
C SER A 125 8.75 -16.74 10.85
N VAL A 126 9.18 -15.50 11.05
CA VAL A 126 10.59 -15.17 11.31
C VAL A 126 10.79 -15.06 12.81
N TYR A 127 11.56 -16.00 13.37
CA TYR A 127 11.98 -15.92 14.77
C TYR A 127 13.33 -15.22 14.83
N ILE A 128 13.38 -14.08 15.51
CA ILE A 128 14.65 -13.39 15.78
C ILE A 128 15.29 -14.13 16.96
N VAL A 129 16.49 -14.66 16.74
CA VAL A 129 17.36 -15.23 17.78
C VAL A 129 18.09 -14.15 18.55
#